data_AF-A0A0S7BXV7-F1
#
_entry.id   AF-A0A0S7BXV7-F1
#
_cell.length_a   1.000
_cell.length_b   1.000
_cell.length_c   1.000
_cell.angle_alpha   90.00
_cell.angle_beta   90.00
_cell.angle_gamma   90.00
#
_symmetry.space_group_name_H-M   'P 1'
#
loop_
_entity.id
_entity.type
_entity.pdbx_description
1 polymer ?
#
loop_
_entity_poly.entity_id
_entity_poly.type
_entity_poly.pdbx_seq_one_letter_code
_entity_poly.pdbx_strand_id
1 'polypeptide(L)'
;MILRIHHVGLVVDKLDKAVNTYEKLFGFKATDFRNDQGKGFQLDARIMMPNQTWIHLVENWNPESRVNQFLKKHGESIEHIALETTDIEEEVAHLKSIGVPIYQDKIFKAADGYEAFVYPEDGIGFTVELIQPHVTSYTWEPWKVSNPNLLGLQHIGVAVKDVKASCEKFEKLFRVKPAALRTDQHYGTQKDMMIEFGNDRMWLHLVESVDPENRVTQFMERHGEGLEHLSIEVGDIRRAVKRIQAAGVSLYQNKIFLDREDGFEAFVYPEDNHGVTIELIEPYITSRGYRYKVEDF
;
A
#
# COMPACT_ATOMS: atom_id res chain seq x y z
N MET A 1 1.68 -13.40 15.78
CA MET A 1 0.53 -12.49 15.67
C MET A 1 0.91 -11.30 14.80
N ILE A 2 0.08 -10.94 13.82
CA ILE A 2 0.28 -9.73 13.01
C ILE A 2 -0.01 -8.47 13.83
N LEU A 3 0.91 -7.50 13.77
CA LEU A 3 0.88 -6.26 14.52
C LEU A 3 0.39 -5.08 13.69
N ARG A 4 1.02 -4.84 12.54
CA ARG A 4 0.82 -3.63 11.72
C ARG A 4 1.32 -3.85 10.29
N ILE A 5 0.96 -2.95 9.38
CA ILE A 5 1.66 -2.79 8.12
C ILE A 5 2.98 -2.05 8.42
N HIS A 6 4.08 -2.80 8.34
CA HIS A 6 5.43 -2.29 8.56
C HIS A 6 5.81 -1.30 7.45
N HIS A 7 5.62 -1.72 6.21
CA HIS A 7 5.95 -0.91 5.05
C HIS A 7 5.18 -1.34 3.80
N VAL A 8 5.20 -0.48 2.79
CA VAL A 8 4.63 -0.71 1.46
C VAL A 8 5.77 -0.67 0.45
N GLY A 9 6.00 -1.78 -0.25
CA GLY A 9 7.06 -1.91 -1.24
C GLY A 9 6.62 -1.39 -2.60
N LEU A 10 7.33 -0.39 -3.10
CA LEU A 10 7.08 0.22 -4.40
C LEU A 10 8.31 0.07 -5.28
N VAL A 11 8.14 -0.66 -6.38
CA VAL A 11 9.21 -1.00 -7.32
C VAL A 11 9.33 0.10 -8.36
N VAL A 12 10.55 0.58 -8.59
CA VAL A 12 10.84 1.69 -9.51
C VAL A 12 11.98 1.34 -10.45
N ASP A 13 11.95 1.92 -11.66
CA ASP A 13 13.02 1.75 -12.65
C ASP A 13 14.26 2.60 -12.30
N LYS A 14 14.04 3.78 -11.70
CA LYS A 14 15.10 4.68 -11.24
C LYS A 14 14.76 5.29 -9.89
N LEU A 15 15.49 4.92 -8.85
CA LEU A 15 15.29 5.40 -7.48
C LEU A 15 15.36 6.92 -7.39
N ASP A 16 16.39 7.54 -7.98
CA ASP A 16 16.55 9.00 -7.96
C ASP A 16 15.39 9.73 -8.62
N LYS A 17 14.78 9.16 -9.68
CA LYS A 17 13.59 9.76 -10.29
C LYS A 17 12.40 9.68 -9.36
N ALA A 18 12.16 8.51 -8.75
CA ALA A 18 11.08 8.32 -7.79
C ALA A 18 11.19 9.26 -6.59
N VAL A 19 12.36 9.35 -5.98
CA VAL A 19 12.63 10.25 -4.86
C VAL A 19 12.31 11.70 -5.25
N ASN A 20 12.78 12.15 -6.41
CA ASN A 20 12.52 13.50 -6.91
C ASN A 20 11.02 13.74 -7.18
N THR A 21 10.30 12.77 -7.75
CA THR A 21 8.86 12.85 -7.99
C THR A 21 8.10 13.02 -6.68
N TYR A 22 8.32 12.13 -5.70
CA TYR A 22 7.63 12.19 -4.41
C TYR A 22 7.96 13.46 -3.61
N GLU A 23 9.21 13.93 -3.65
CA GLU A 23 9.58 15.20 -3.01
C GLU A 23 8.93 16.39 -3.72
N LYS A 24 8.95 16.43 -5.06
CA LYS A 24 8.39 17.55 -5.83
C LYS A 24 6.87 17.64 -5.68
N LEU A 25 6.15 16.54 -5.91
CA LEU A 25 4.69 16.53 -5.93
C LEU A 25 4.09 16.63 -4.53
N PHE A 26 4.59 15.83 -3.59
CA PHE A 26 3.96 15.67 -2.28
C PHE A 26 4.77 16.27 -1.13
N GLY A 27 6.02 16.70 -1.37
CA GLY A 27 6.90 17.17 -0.31
C GLY A 27 7.44 16.03 0.55
N PHE A 28 7.39 14.80 0.04
CA PHE A 28 7.83 13.59 0.72
C PHE A 28 9.31 13.37 0.43
N LYS A 29 10.15 13.79 1.36
CA LYS A 29 11.59 13.50 1.31
C LYS A 29 11.86 12.06 1.68
N ALA A 30 12.56 11.35 0.81
CA ALA A 30 13.08 10.03 1.12
C ALA A 30 14.28 10.11 2.06
N THR A 31 14.51 9.03 2.79
CA THR A 31 15.54 8.87 3.81
C THR A 31 16.07 7.44 3.79
N ASP A 32 17.13 7.17 4.56
CA ASP A 32 17.73 5.83 4.68
C ASP A 32 18.04 5.20 3.31
N PHE A 33 18.87 5.93 2.55
CA PHE A 33 19.35 5.48 1.25
C PHE A 33 20.35 4.35 1.42
N ARG A 34 20.14 3.24 0.73
CA ARG A 34 21.01 2.07 0.79
C ARG A 34 21.43 1.63 -0.60
N ASN A 35 22.64 1.08 -0.67
CA ASN A 35 23.25 0.55 -1.89
C ASN A 35 24.05 -0.74 -1.65
N ASP A 36 23.88 -1.33 -0.47
CA ASP A 36 24.58 -2.53 0.01
C ASP A 36 23.68 -3.78 -0.02
N GLN A 37 22.45 -3.64 -0.52
CA GLN A 37 21.47 -4.73 -0.63
C GLN A 37 21.53 -5.43 -2.00
N GLY A 38 20.77 -6.54 -2.14
CA GLY A 38 20.64 -7.25 -3.41
C GLY A 38 21.94 -7.79 -4.02
N LYS A 39 22.98 -7.99 -3.20
CA LYS A 39 24.36 -8.33 -3.67
C LYS A 39 24.97 -7.26 -4.58
N GLY A 40 24.67 -5.99 -4.33
CA GLY A 40 25.14 -4.85 -5.12
C GLY A 40 24.31 -4.58 -6.37
N PHE A 41 23.11 -5.17 -6.48
CA PHE A 41 22.17 -4.95 -7.58
C PHE A 41 20.92 -4.15 -7.18
N GLN A 42 20.91 -3.55 -5.99
CA GLN A 42 19.75 -2.87 -5.45
C GLN A 42 20.11 -1.53 -4.84
N LEU A 43 19.23 -0.55 -5.06
CA LEU A 43 19.17 0.69 -4.32
C LEU A 43 17.81 0.80 -3.63
N ASP A 44 17.82 1.31 -2.40
CA ASP A 44 16.63 1.47 -1.58
C ASP A 44 16.56 2.87 -0.98
N ALA A 45 15.35 3.39 -0.82
CA ALA A 45 15.08 4.55 0.03
C ALA A 45 13.70 4.44 0.68
N ARG A 46 13.49 5.15 1.80
CA ARG A 46 12.26 5.08 2.59
C ARG A 46 11.61 6.45 2.75
N ILE A 47 10.30 6.53 2.54
CA ILE A 47 9.49 7.72 2.83
C ILE A 47 8.66 7.45 4.08
N MET A 48 8.99 8.13 5.18
CA MET A 48 8.32 7.95 6.48
C MET A 48 6.90 8.54 6.47
N MET A 49 5.94 7.76 6.98
CA MET A 49 4.55 8.17 7.16
C MET A 49 4.23 8.33 8.65
N PRO A 50 3.38 9.29 9.07
CA PRO A 50 3.06 9.54 10.48
C PRO A 50 2.54 8.34 11.27
N ASN A 51 1.87 7.39 10.63
CA ASN A 51 1.22 6.24 11.24
C ASN A 51 2.12 5.00 11.37
N GLN A 52 3.40 5.23 11.68
CA GLN A 52 4.40 4.20 11.92
C GLN A 52 4.57 3.18 10.79
N THR A 53 4.48 3.67 9.56
CA THR A 53 4.74 2.91 8.33
C THR A 53 5.61 3.74 7.39
N TRP A 54 6.06 3.17 6.29
CA TRP A 54 6.76 3.89 5.24
C TRP A 54 6.54 3.28 3.86
N ILE A 55 6.73 4.10 2.84
CA ILE A 55 6.89 3.61 1.47
C ILE A 55 8.36 3.24 1.27
N HIS A 56 8.62 2.02 0.86
CA HIS A 56 9.93 1.49 0.53
C HIS A 56 10.11 1.52 -0.98
N LEU A 57 10.89 2.49 -1.48
CA LEU A 57 11.23 2.61 -2.89
C LEU A 57 12.40 1.67 -3.21
N VAL A 58 12.22 0.76 -4.16
CA VAL A 58 13.23 -0.26 -4.51
C VAL A 58 13.54 -0.23 -6.00
N GLU A 59 14.79 0.03 -6.35
CA GLU A 59 15.33 -0.19 -7.70
C GLU A 59 16.21 -1.45 -7.66
N ASN A 60 15.92 -2.45 -8.49
CA ASN A 60 16.75 -3.65 -8.60
C ASN A 60 17.01 -4.02 -10.07
N TRP A 61 18.28 -4.22 -10.45
CA TRP A 61 18.69 -4.58 -11.81
C TRP A 61 19.26 -5.99 -11.95
N ASN A 62 19.15 -6.84 -10.93
CA ASN A 62 19.44 -8.26 -11.07
C ASN A 62 18.27 -8.97 -11.76
N PRO A 63 18.44 -9.56 -12.97
CA PRO A 63 17.36 -10.24 -13.70
C PRO A 63 16.79 -11.47 -12.98
N GLU A 64 17.50 -12.02 -12.00
CA GLU A 64 17.05 -13.15 -11.19
C GLU A 64 16.25 -12.71 -9.95
N SER A 65 16.20 -11.42 -9.64
CA SER A 65 15.47 -10.92 -8.48
C SER A 65 13.97 -10.83 -8.73
N ARG A 66 13.17 -11.11 -7.68
CA ARG A 66 11.71 -10.94 -7.69
C ARG A 66 11.30 -9.52 -8.08
N VAL A 67 12.00 -8.53 -7.54
CA VAL A 67 11.76 -7.10 -7.81
C VAL A 67 11.96 -6.77 -9.28
N ASN A 68 13.08 -7.19 -9.89
CA ASN A 68 13.31 -6.93 -11.32
C ASN A 68 12.32 -7.67 -12.21
N GLN A 69 11.98 -8.92 -11.88
CA GLN A 69 10.99 -9.70 -12.62
C GLN A 69 9.59 -9.06 -12.55
N PHE A 70 9.20 -8.55 -11.38
CA PHE A 70 7.97 -7.77 -11.21
C PHE A 70 8.00 -6.52 -12.09
N LEU A 71 9.07 -5.71 -12.00
CA LEU A 71 9.23 -4.49 -12.82
C LEU A 71 9.10 -4.78 -14.32
N LYS A 72 9.70 -5.88 -14.81
CA LYS A 72 9.62 -6.25 -16.24
C LYS A 72 8.23 -6.72 -16.66
N LYS A 73 7.47 -7.32 -15.76
CA LYS A 73 6.14 -7.87 -16.06
C LYS A 73 5.03 -6.83 -15.88
N HIS A 74 5.14 -5.97 -14.88
CA HIS A 74 4.06 -5.09 -14.43
C HIS A 74 4.38 -3.59 -14.56
N GLY A 75 5.65 -3.23 -14.79
CA GLY A 75 6.10 -1.84 -14.72
C GLY A 75 6.36 -1.38 -13.28
N GLU A 76 6.57 -0.08 -13.10
CA GLU A 76 6.66 0.53 -11.77
C GLU A 76 5.28 0.44 -11.10
N SER A 77 5.21 -0.04 -9.85
CA SER A 77 3.96 -0.13 -9.07
C SER A 77 4.22 -0.55 -7.62
N ILE A 78 3.17 -0.59 -6.82
CA ILE A 78 3.16 -1.26 -5.52
C ILE A 78 3.26 -2.77 -5.75
N GLU A 79 4.27 -3.41 -5.18
CA GLU A 79 4.52 -4.83 -5.37
C GLU A 79 4.11 -5.67 -4.16
N HIS A 80 4.34 -5.15 -2.96
CA HIS A 80 3.98 -5.85 -1.72
C HIS A 80 3.56 -4.90 -0.61
N ILE A 81 2.91 -5.47 0.38
CA ILE A 81 2.87 -4.94 1.74
C ILE A 81 3.68 -5.87 2.65
N ALA A 82 4.29 -5.30 3.67
CA ALA A 82 4.94 -6.06 4.72
C ALA A 82 4.12 -6.00 6.01
N LEU A 83 3.76 -7.17 6.53
CA LEU A 83 3.04 -7.36 7.78
C LEU A 83 4.02 -7.71 8.89
N GLU A 84 4.12 -6.84 9.89
CA GLU A 84 4.97 -7.08 11.05
C GLU A 84 4.36 -8.17 11.94
N THR A 85 5.16 -9.13 12.38
CA THR A 85 4.76 -10.19 13.32
C THR A 85 5.68 -10.28 14.53
N THR A 86 5.11 -10.70 15.66
CA THR A 86 5.86 -11.03 16.88
C THR A 86 6.66 -12.33 16.76
N ASP A 87 6.22 -13.26 15.90
CA ASP A 87 6.82 -14.58 15.72
C ASP A 87 6.63 -15.06 14.27
N ILE A 88 7.67 -14.93 13.46
CA ILE A 88 7.65 -15.31 12.05
C ILE A 88 7.68 -16.82 11.85
N GLU A 89 8.29 -17.57 12.77
CA GLU A 89 8.31 -19.03 12.71
C GLU A 89 6.89 -19.57 12.90
N GLU A 90 6.12 -18.99 13.83
CA GLU A 90 4.71 -19.32 14.03
C GLU A 90 3.86 -19.00 12.79
N GLU A 91 3.99 -17.81 12.20
CA GLU A 91 3.20 -17.44 11.01
C GLU A 91 3.55 -18.34 9.81
N VAL A 92 4.83 -18.65 9.60
CA VAL A 92 5.27 -19.55 8.53
C VAL A 92 4.78 -20.97 8.78
N ALA A 93 4.84 -21.47 10.02
CA ALA A 93 4.31 -22.78 10.37
C ALA A 93 2.80 -22.86 10.14
N HIS A 94 2.04 -21.82 10.51
CA HIS A 94 0.61 -21.72 10.25
C HIS A 94 0.31 -21.80 8.74
N LEU A 95 0.96 -20.96 7.93
CA LEU A 95 0.77 -20.94 6.48
C LEU A 95 1.09 -22.30 5.84
N LYS A 96 2.20 -22.93 6.21
CA LYS A 96 2.54 -24.28 5.73
C LYS A 96 1.50 -25.32 6.16
N SER A 97 0.96 -25.22 7.38
CA SER A 97 -0.05 -26.17 7.88
C SER A 97 -1.37 -26.14 7.09
N ILE A 98 -1.70 -24.99 6.49
CA ILE A 98 -2.87 -24.83 5.62
C ILE A 98 -2.54 -24.98 4.12
N GLY A 99 -1.33 -25.45 3.80
CA GLY A 99 -0.89 -25.76 2.43
C GLY A 99 -0.42 -24.55 1.62
N VAL A 100 -0.13 -23.41 2.26
CA VAL A 100 0.37 -22.22 1.58
C VAL A 100 1.90 -22.28 1.48
N PRO A 101 2.47 -22.26 0.26
CA PRO A 101 3.91 -22.28 0.08
C PRO A 101 4.54 -20.95 0.53
N ILE A 102 5.75 -21.04 1.07
CA ILE A 102 6.60 -19.87 1.33
C ILE A 102 7.65 -19.79 0.23
N TYR A 103 7.93 -18.58 -0.25
CA TYR A 103 8.97 -18.38 -1.25
C TYR A 103 10.30 -19.02 -0.85
N GLN A 104 10.85 -19.86 -1.73
CA GLN A 104 12.06 -20.68 -1.50
C GLN A 104 12.02 -21.54 -0.22
N ASP A 105 10.84 -21.80 0.33
CA ASP A 105 10.61 -22.58 1.55
C ASP A 105 11.44 -22.11 2.76
N LYS A 106 11.74 -20.80 2.85
CA LYS A 106 12.71 -20.27 3.80
C LYS A 106 12.28 -18.95 4.45
N ILE A 107 12.70 -18.78 5.71
CA ILE A 107 12.77 -17.49 6.39
C ILE A 107 14.16 -16.88 6.15
N PHE A 108 14.19 -15.74 5.47
CA PHE A 108 15.40 -15.00 5.16
C PHE A 108 15.85 -14.20 6.38
N LYS A 109 17.17 -14.15 6.61
CA LYS A 109 17.77 -13.20 7.54
C LYS A 109 18.25 -12.00 6.73
N ALA A 110 17.46 -10.93 6.74
CA ALA A 110 17.69 -9.71 6.01
C ALA A 110 18.27 -8.61 6.91
N ALA A 111 18.47 -7.42 6.36
CA ALA A 111 19.04 -6.27 7.09
C ALA A 111 18.04 -5.64 8.06
N ASP A 112 16.74 -5.74 7.77
CA ASP A 112 15.68 -5.13 8.57
C ASP A 112 14.88 -6.17 9.38
N GLY A 113 15.26 -7.44 9.36
CA GLY A 113 14.61 -8.47 10.16
C GLY A 113 14.71 -9.88 9.57
N TYR A 114 13.82 -10.73 10.05
CA TYR A 114 13.52 -12.00 9.42
C TYR A 114 12.34 -11.82 8.47
N GLU A 115 12.45 -12.32 7.25
CA GLU A 115 11.48 -12.10 6.17
C GLU A 115 11.01 -13.42 5.57
N ALA A 116 9.72 -13.52 5.25
CA ALA A 116 9.14 -14.62 4.48
C ALA A 116 8.08 -14.07 3.53
N PHE A 117 7.91 -14.66 2.35
CA PHE A 117 7.04 -14.11 1.31
C PHE A 117 5.97 -15.11 0.89
N VAL A 118 4.73 -14.63 0.84
CA VAL A 118 3.57 -15.31 0.22
C VAL A 118 3.33 -14.63 -1.14
N TYR A 119 3.26 -15.43 -2.19
CA TYR A 119 3.12 -14.91 -3.55
C TYR A 119 1.66 -14.57 -3.90
N PRO A 120 1.44 -13.69 -4.90
CA PRO A 120 0.10 -13.24 -5.30
C PRO A 120 -0.90 -14.37 -5.52
N GLU A 121 -0.46 -15.48 -6.14
CA GLU A 121 -1.30 -16.62 -6.49
C GLU A 121 -1.80 -17.38 -5.24
N ASP A 122 -0.99 -17.39 -4.19
CA ASP A 122 -1.30 -18.02 -2.91
C ASP A 122 -1.99 -17.03 -1.94
N GLY A 123 -1.80 -15.73 -2.15
CA GLY A 123 -2.40 -14.61 -1.42
C GLY A 123 -3.70 -14.09 -2.04
N ILE A 124 -3.93 -12.78 -1.99
CA ILE A 124 -5.13 -12.11 -2.56
C ILE A 124 -4.76 -11.17 -3.72
N GLY A 125 -3.89 -11.63 -4.62
CA GLY A 125 -3.52 -10.89 -5.84
C GLY A 125 -2.25 -10.02 -5.72
N PHE A 126 -1.58 -10.01 -4.57
CA PHE A 126 -0.30 -9.31 -4.39
C PHE A 126 0.62 -10.06 -3.43
N THR A 127 1.91 -9.74 -3.48
CA THR A 127 2.91 -10.35 -2.59
C THR A 127 2.71 -9.83 -1.17
N VAL A 128 2.68 -10.73 -0.19
CA VAL A 128 2.71 -10.36 1.22
C VAL A 128 4.05 -10.76 1.81
N GLU A 129 4.77 -9.80 2.35
CA GLU A 129 5.94 -10.05 3.18
C GLU A 129 5.51 -10.18 4.64
N LEU A 130 5.93 -11.25 5.31
CA LEU A 130 5.94 -11.33 6.76
C LEU A 130 7.30 -10.84 7.23
N ILE A 131 7.32 -9.90 8.18
CA ILE A 131 8.56 -9.37 8.75
C ILE A 131 8.55 -9.45 10.27
N GLN A 132 9.61 -9.99 10.84
CA GLN A 132 9.92 -9.87 12.27
C GLN A 132 11.22 -9.09 12.43
N PRO A 133 11.16 -7.80 12.80
CA PRO A 133 12.34 -6.98 13.02
C PRO A 133 13.25 -7.59 14.10
N HIS A 134 14.56 -7.49 13.90
CA HIS A 134 15.55 -7.78 14.92
C HIS A 134 15.92 -6.50 15.70
N VAL A 135 16.62 -6.62 16.82
CA VAL A 135 16.98 -5.48 17.68
C VAL A 135 17.79 -4.38 16.98
N THR A 136 18.52 -4.73 15.91
CA THR A 136 19.32 -3.79 15.11
C THR A 136 18.61 -3.32 13.84
N SER A 137 17.31 -3.62 13.69
CA SER A 137 16.58 -3.28 12.46
C SER A 137 16.45 -1.78 12.35
N TYR A 138 16.44 -1.29 11.12
CA TYR A 138 15.97 0.05 10.89
C TYR A 138 14.51 0.17 11.36
N THR A 139 14.23 1.26 12.05
CA THR A 139 12.93 1.49 12.66
C THR A 139 12.33 2.79 12.14
N TRP A 140 11.04 2.95 12.38
CA TRP A 140 10.32 4.15 12.02
C TRP A 140 10.84 5.36 12.82
N GLU A 141 11.17 6.45 12.11
CA GLU A 141 11.74 7.66 12.67
C GLU A 141 10.77 8.85 12.52
N PRO A 142 10.03 9.25 13.57
CA PRO A 142 9.00 10.30 13.47
C PRO A 142 9.54 11.64 12.97
N TRP A 143 10.77 12.00 13.34
CA TRP A 143 11.42 13.26 12.94
C TRP A 143 11.81 13.30 11.46
N LYS A 144 11.73 12.18 10.73
CA LYS A 144 11.96 12.10 9.28
C LYS A 144 10.69 12.25 8.45
N VAL A 145 9.51 12.35 9.07
CA VAL A 145 8.28 12.78 8.38
C VAL A 145 8.47 14.22 7.91
N SER A 146 8.45 14.42 6.59
CA SER A 146 9.03 15.61 5.96
C SER A 146 8.02 16.69 5.55
N ASN A 147 6.73 16.34 5.43
CA ASN A 147 5.67 17.30 5.11
C ASN A 147 4.76 17.53 6.32
N PRO A 148 4.67 18.75 6.87
CA PRO A 148 3.78 19.05 7.99
C PRO A 148 2.29 18.98 7.63
N ASN A 149 1.94 18.91 6.34
CA ASN A 149 0.57 18.71 5.86
C ASN A 149 0.18 17.22 5.77
N LEU A 150 1.13 16.29 5.92
CA LEU A 150 0.90 14.85 5.86
C LEU A 150 0.44 14.34 7.22
N LEU A 151 -0.71 13.67 7.25
CA LEU A 151 -1.30 13.11 8.47
C LEU A 151 -1.20 11.59 8.55
N GLY A 152 -1.02 10.89 7.42
CA GLY A 152 -0.86 9.43 7.40
C GLY A 152 -0.97 8.84 5.99
N LEU A 153 -0.52 7.59 5.84
CA LEU A 153 -0.97 6.72 4.76
C LEU A 153 -2.28 6.08 5.22
N GLN A 154 -3.41 6.61 4.79
CA GLN A 154 -4.72 6.24 5.33
C GLN A 154 -5.15 4.84 4.89
N HIS A 155 -5.07 4.56 3.60
CA HIS A 155 -5.44 3.24 3.11
C HIS A 155 -4.69 2.86 1.85
N ILE A 156 -4.68 1.56 1.60
CA ILE A 156 -4.16 0.97 0.37
C ILE A 156 -5.35 0.30 -0.32
N GLY A 157 -5.68 0.78 -1.52
CA GLY A 157 -6.72 0.19 -2.33
C GLY A 157 -6.30 -1.17 -2.85
N VAL A 158 -7.18 -2.17 -2.70
CA VAL A 158 -6.96 -3.52 -3.18
C VAL A 158 -8.12 -3.90 -4.09
N ALA A 159 -7.85 -4.01 -5.39
CA ALA A 159 -8.83 -4.45 -6.36
C ALA A 159 -8.98 -5.98 -6.29
N VAL A 160 -10.21 -6.46 -6.08
CA VAL A 160 -10.52 -7.89 -5.97
C VAL A 160 -11.76 -8.25 -6.79
N LYS A 161 -11.86 -9.51 -7.21
CA LYS A 161 -13.03 -10.03 -7.94
C LYS A 161 -14.22 -10.30 -7.04
N ASP A 162 -13.94 -10.72 -5.81
CA ASP A 162 -14.94 -11.05 -4.79
C ASP A 162 -14.42 -10.58 -3.42
N VAL A 163 -15.01 -9.50 -2.90
CA VAL A 163 -14.58 -8.91 -1.61
C VAL A 163 -14.73 -9.91 -0.47
N LYS A 164 -15.80 -10.72 -0.46
CA LYS A 164 -16.08 -11.66 0.63
C LYS A 164 -15.06 -12.80 0.62
N ALA A 165 -14.84 -13.42 -0.54
CA ALA A 165 -13.87 -14.50 -0.67
C ALA A 165 -12.44 -14.04 -0.36
N SER A 166 -12.06 -12.84 -0.79
CA SER A 166 -10.76 -12.26 -0.49
C SER A 166 -10.57 -11.96 1.01
N CYS A 167 -11.61 -11.48 1.69
CA CYS A 167 -11.59 -11.26 3.13
C CYS A 167 -11.46 -12.58 3.92
N GLU A 168 -12.25 -13.60 3.58
CA GLU A 168 -12.16 -14.93 4.18
C GLU A 168 -10.76 -15.56 3.95
N LYS A 169 -10.22 -15.40 2.75
CA LYS A 169 -8.86 -15.87 2.43
C LYS A 169 -7.82 -15.11 3.26
N PHE A 170 -7.88 -13.79 3.32
CA PHE A 170 -6.93 -12.98 4.08
C PHE A 170 -6.97 -13.30 5.58
N GLU A 171 -8.16 -13.45 6.18
CA GLU A 171 -8.31 -13.87 7.58
C GLU A 171 -7.71 -15.26 7.81
N LYS A 172 -7.97 -16.22 6.92
CA LYS A 172 -7.40 -17.56 7.02
C LYS A 172 -5.86 -17.56 6.95
N LEU A 173 -5.30 -16.73 6.06
CA LEU A 173 -3.85 -16.65 5.84
C LEU A 173 -3.14 -15.97 7.01
N PHE A 174 -3.63 -14.82 7.45
CA PHE A 174 -2.88 -13.92 8.33
C PHE A 174 -3.51 -13.72 9.71
N ARG A 175 -4.67 -14.35 9.97
CA ARG A 175 -5.39 -14.29 11.24
C ARG A 175 -5.78 -12.85 11.64
N VAL A 176 -5.95 -11.98 10.64
CA VAL A 176 -6.44 -10.60 10.79
C VAL A 176 -7.90 -10.56 10.35
N LYS A 177 -8.78 -10.10 11.24
CA LYS A 177 -10.21 -10.04 10.96
C LYS A 177 -10.57 -8.80 10.12
N PRO A 178 -11.34 -8.95 9.04
CA PRO A 178 -11.99 -7.83 8.37
C PRO A 178 -12.98 -7.14 9.34
N ALA A 179 -13.04 -5.81 9.28
CA ALA A 179 -13.75 -5.03 10.29
C ALA A 179 -15.21 -4.72 9.90
N ALA A 180 -15.45 -4.19 8.70
CA ALA A 180 -16.79 -3.75 8.27
C ALA A 180 -16.97 -3.82 6.76
N LEU A 181 -18.14 -4.31 6.32
CA LEU A 181 -18.59 -4.30 4.93
C LEU A 181 -19.37 -3.01 4.62
N ARG A 182 -19.05 -2.35 3.51
CA ARG A 182 -19.92 -1.36 2.87
C ARG A 182 -20.40 -1.93 1.54
N THR A 183 -21.72 -2.03 1.37
CA THR A 183 -22.36 -2.51 0.13
C THR A 183 -23.06 -1.40 -0.66
N ASP A 184 -23.07 -0.18 -0.12
CA ASP A 184 -23.87 0.94 -0.63
C ASP A 184 -23.07 1.95 -1.46
N GLN A 185 -21.77 1.72 -1.64
CA GLN A 185 -20.91 2.63 -2.39
C GLN A 185 -21.30 2.65 -3.87
N HIS A 186 -21.14 3.83 -4.48
CA HIS A 186 -21.44 4.07 -5.89
C HIS A 186 -22.85 3.61 -6.33
N TYR A 187 -23.87 3.88 -5.52
CA TYR A 187 -25.25 3.47 -5.81
C TYR A 187 -25.43 1.94 -5.90
N GLY A 188 -24.61 1.18 -5.16
CA GLY A 188 -24.67 -0.28 -5.08
C GLY A 188 -23.91 -1.02 -6.19
N THR A 189 -23.15 -0.32 -7.04
CA THR A 189 -22.28 -0.96 -8.05
C THR A 189 -20.91 -1.34 -7.50
N GLN A 190 -20.60 -0.92 -6.27
CA GLN A 190 -19.35 -1.19 -5.59
C GLN A 190 -19.60 -1.79 -4.21
N LYS A 191 -18.86 -2.85 -3.88
CA LYS A 191 -18.72 -3.37 -2.52
C LYS A 191 -17.31 -3.09 -2.03
N ASP A 192 -17.18 -2.79 -0.76
CA ASP A 192 -15.87 -2.64 -0.15
C ASP A 192 -15.79 -3.14 1.28
N MET A 193 -14.57 -3.49 1.69
CA MET A 193 -14.27 -3.95 3.05
C MET A 193 -12.96 -3.36 3.54
N MET A 194 -12.92 -3.08 4.84
CA MET A 194 -11.68 -2.75 5.53
C MET A 194 -11.06 -3.97 6.20
N ILE A 195 -9.73 -4.04 6.12
CA ILE A 195 -8.91 -4.84 7.02
C ILE A 195 -8.00 -3.86 7.77
N GLU A 196 -8.26 -3.68 9.06
CA GLU A 196 -7.49 -2.81 9.94
C GLU A 196 -6.31 -3.56 10.57
N PHE A 197 -5.26 -2.81 10.86
CA PHE A 197 -4.07 -3.31 11.56
C PHE A 197 -3.77 -2.40 12.77
N GLY A 198 -2.71 -2.68 13.52
CA GLY A 198 -2.33 -1.89 14.69
C GLY A 198 -1.73 -0.51 14.39
N ASN A 199 -1.63 -0.08 13.13
CA ASN A 199 -1.27 1.29 12.77
C ASN A 199 -2.38 2.28 13.20
N ASP A 200 -2.02 3.54 13.46
CA ASP A 200 -3.04 4.59 13.60
C ASP A 200 -3.70 4.87 12.25
N ARG A 201 -5.00 4.58 12.16
CA ARG A 201 -5.86 4.94 11.01
C ARG A 201 -5.26 4.50 9.67
N MET A 202 -4.90 3.21 9.58
CA MET A 202 -4.42 2.57 8.35
C MET A 202 -5.15 1.26 8.09
N TRP A 203 -5.60 1.04 6.86
CA TRP A 203 -6.27 -0.21 6.47
C TRP A 203 -5.96 -0.62 5.02
N LEU A 204 -6.21 -1.90 4.71
CA LEU A 204 -6.45 -2.32 3.33
C LEU A 204 -7.92 -2.07 3.00
N HIS A 205 -8.17 -1.39 1.87
CA HIS A 205 -9.50 -1.14 1.35
C HIS A 205 -9.75 -2.08 0.18
N LEU A 206 -10.37 -3.23 0.44
CA LEU A 206 -10.70 -4.22 -0.58
C LEU A 206 -11.92 -3.73 -1.34
N VAL A 207 -11.86 -3.69 -2.66
CA VAL A 207 -12.93 -3.14 -3.50
C VAL A 207 -13.24 -4.08 -4.66
N GLU A 208 -14.54 -4.36 -4.82
CA GLU A 208 -15.14 -5.06 -5.96
C GLU A 208 -16.11 -4.09 -6.63
N SER A 209 -15.97 -3.88 -7.94
CA SER A 209 -16.88 -3.04 -8.72
C SER A 209 -17.31 -3.76 -10.00
N VAL A 210 -18.59 -3.64 -10.33
CA VAL A 210 -19.18 -4.13 -11.59
C VAL A 210 -19.43 -3.01 -12.61
N ASP A 211 -19.19 -1.76 -12.25
CA ASP A 211 -19.33 -0.61 -13.15
C ASP A 211 -18.08 -0.48 -14.05
N PRO A 212 -18.21 -0.63 -15.39
CA PRO A 212 -17.07 -0.55 -16.31
C PRO A 212 -16.37 0.83 -16.31
N GLU A 213 -17.05 1.89 -15.88
CA GLU A 213 -16.46 3.22 -15.79
C GLU A 213 -15.72 3.45 -14.45
N ASN A 214 -15.83 2.52 -13.49
CA ASN A 214 -15.13 2.59 -12.23
C ASN A 214 -13.65 2.25 -12.41
N ARG A 215 -12.77 3.02 -11.76
CA ARG A 215 -11.32 2.82 -11.82
C ARG A 215 -10.88 1.44 -11.35
N VAL A 216 -11.55 0.87 -10.35
CA VAL A 216 -11.24 -0.47 -9.85
C VAL A 216 -11.50 -1.50 -10.94
N THR A 217 -12.61 -1.38 -11.68
CA THR A 217 -12.92 -2.26 -12.82
C THR A 217 -11.89 -2.09 -13.94
N GLN A 218 -11.51 -0.85 -14.27
CA GLN A 218 -10.47 -0.57 -15.28
C GLN A 218 -9.07 -1.08 -14.86
N PHE A 219 -8.73 -0.99 -13.58
CA PHE A 219 -7.50 -1.56 -13.03
C PHE A 219 -7.53 -3.09 -13.13
N MET A 220 -8.62 -3.72 -12.69
CA MET A 220 -8.83 -5.16 -12.74
C MET A 220 -8.69 -5.73 -14.15
N GLU A 221 -9.20 -5.03 -15.18
CA GLU A 221 -9.07 -5.45 -16.59
C GLU A 221 -7.62 -5.46 -17.09
N ARG A 222 -6.79 -4.53 -16.59
CA ARG A 222 -5.39 -4.36 -17.03
C ARG A 222 -4.41 -5.18 -16.22
N HIS A 223 -4.65 -5.32 -14.92
CA HIS A 223 -3.67 -5.82 -13.97
C HIS A 223 -4.13 -7.08 -13.23
N GLY A 224 -5.43 -7.39 -13.24
CA GLY A 224 -6.01 -8.42 -12.36
C GLY A 224 -6.17 -7.92 -10.92
N GLU A 225 -6.34 -8.86 -9.99
CA GLU A 225 -6.40 -8.53 -8.55
C GLU A 225 -5.05 -8.00 -8.08
N GLY A 226 -5.05 -6.99 -7.21
CA GLY A 226 -3.81 -6.39 -6.72
C GLY A 226 -3.97 -5.04 -6.04
N LEU A 227 -2.83 -4.46 -5.66
CA LEU A 227 -2.73 -3.15 -5.01
C LEU A 227 -2.92 -2.04 -6.05
N GLU A 228 -3.95 -1.23 -5.90
CA GLU A 228 -4.41 -0.28 -6.93
C GLU A 228 -3.94 1.16 -6.67
N HIS A 229 -4.04 1.63 -5.43
CA HIS A 229 -3.71 3.02 -5.08
C HIS A 229 -3.21 3.14 -3.64
N LEU A 230 -2.58 4.28 -3.34
CA LEU A 230 -2.29 4.73 -1.98
C LEU A 230 -3.12 5.97 -1.68
N SER A 231 -3.83 5.98 -0.55
CA SER A 231 -4.54 7.15 -0.05
C SER A 231 -3.77 7.83 1.06
N ILE A 232 -3.50 9.11 0.87
CA ILE A 232 -2.66 9.94 1.70
C ILE A 232 -3.56 10.96 2.41
N GLU A 233 -3.61 10.86 3.73
CA GLU A 233 -4.35 11.81 4.57
C GLU A 233 -3.56 13.12 4.68
N VAL A 234 -4.23 14.23 4.38
CA VAL A 234 -3.66 15.58 4.46
C VAL A 234 -4.53 16.52 5.28
N GLY A 235 -3.89 17.47 5.97
CA GLY A 235 -4.60 18.47 6.78
C GLY A 235 -5.23 19.62 6.00
N ASP A 236 -4.75 19.87 4.78
CA ASP A 236 -5.29 20.86 3.84
C ASP A 236 -5.10 20.36 2.41
N ILE A 237 -6.17 19.89 1.78
CA ILE A 237 -6.16 19.36 0.42
C ILE A 237 -5.90 20.44 -0.62
N ARG A 238 -6.35 21.69 -0.38
CA ARG A 238 -6.12 22.79 -1.31
C ARG A 238 -4.64 23.13 -1.37
N ARG A 239 -3.94 23.10 -0.23
CA ARG A 239 -2.49 23.24 -0.15
C ARG A 239 -1.77 22.10 -0.87
N ALA A 240 -2.21 20.85 -0.67
CA ALA A 240 -1.63 19.68 -1.34
C ALA A 240 -1.79 19.77 -2.87
N VAL A 241 -3.01 20.04 -3.35
CA VAL A 241 -3.32 20.22 -4.77
C VAL A 241 -2.56 21.37 -5.40
N LYS A 242 -2.46 22.51 -4.72
CA LYS A 242 -1.67 23.66 -5.22
C LYS A 242 -0.20 23.28 -5.43
N ARG A 243 0.37 22.44 -4.58
CA ARG A 243 1.74 21.94 -4.74
C ARG A 243 1.88 21.10 -6.00
N ILE A 244 0.98 20.14 -6.20
CA ILE A 244 0.97 19.25 -7.38
C ILE A 244 0.82 20.06 -8.67
N GLN A 245 -0.14 20.98 -8.71
CA GLN A 245 -0.37 21.84 -9.88
C GLN A 245 0.83 22.76 -10.16
N ALA A 246 1.48 23.31 -9.12
CA ALA A 246 2.69 24.10 -9.27
C ALA A 246 3.88 23.28 -9.81
N ALA A 247 3.87 21.96 -9.61
CA ALA A 247 4.85 21.05 -10.18
C ALA A 247 4.56 20.67 -11.65
N GLY A 248 3.45 21.12 -12.22
CA GLY A 248 3.04 20.89 -13.61
C GLY A 248 2.18 19.65 -13.83
N VAL A 249 1.69 19.01 -12.75
CA VAL A 249 0.88 17.79 -12.81
C VAL A 249 -0.60 18.12 -12.68
N SER A 250 -1.42 17.48 -13.51
CA SER A 250 -2.88 17.62 -13.50
C SER A 250 -3.54 16.58 -12.60
N LEU A 251 -4.67 16.94 -12.00
CA LEU A 251 -5.46 15.99 -11.22
C LEU A 251 -6.43 15.22 -12.12
N TYR A 252 -6.90 14.08 -11.64
CA TYR A 252 -8.07 13.42 -12.21
C TYR A 252 -9.25 14.40 -12.29
N GLN A 253 -9.80 14.56 -13.50
CA GLN A 253 -10.86 15.54 -13.82
C GLN A 253 -10.54 17.00 -13.44
N ASN A 254 -9.28 17.34 -13.17
CA ASN A 254 -8.82 18.70 -12.82
C ASN A 254 -9.58 19.35 -11.65
N LYS A 255 -10.02 18.56 -10.67
CA LYS A 255 -10.80 19.08 -9.54
C LYS A 255 -10.47 18.42 -8.21
N ILE A 256 -10.88 19.08 -7.14
CA ILE A 256 -11.09 18.47 -5.82
C ILE A 256 -12.56 18.05 -5.78
N PHE A 257 -12.83 16.80 -5.40
CA PHE A 257 -14.18 16.31 -5.14
C PHE A 257 -14.62 16.84 -3.76
N LEU A 258 -15.69 17.64 -3.75
CA LEU A 258 -16.18 18.35 -2.55
C LEU A 258 -17.46 17.78 -1.98
N ASP A 259 -18.06 16.82 -2.68
CA ASP A 259 -19.36 16.20 -2.42
C ASP A 259 -19.24 14.75 -1.95
N ARG A 260 -18.03 14.33 -1.59
CA ARG A 260 -17.77 12.98 -1.09
C ARG A 260 -18.25 12.83 0.34
N GLU A 261 -18.59 11.60 0.64
CA GLU A 261 -19.16 11.17 1.91
C GLU A 261 -18.18 11.28 3.08
N ASP A 262 -16.90 11.04 2.81
CA ASP A 262 -15.87 10.81 3.81
C ASP A 262 -14.83 11.94 3.90
N GLY A 263 -14.88 12.94 3.01
CA GLY A 263 -14.00 14.10 3.06
C GLY A 263 -13.92 14.84 1.73
N PHE A 264 -12.86 15.62 1.55
CA PHE A 264 -12.46 16.11 0.24
C PHE A 264 -11.43 15.17 -0.37
N GLU A 265 -11.59 14.84 -1.65
CA GLU A 265 -10.68 13.93 -2.36
C GLU A 265 -10.07 14.61 -3.59
N ALA A 266 -8.85 14.24 -3.92
CA ALA A 266 -8.21 14.57 -5.19
C ALA A 266 -7.30 13.42 -5.61
N PHE A 267 -7.17 13.16 -6.89
CA PHE A 267 -6.39 12.03 -7.38
C PHE A 267 -5.32 12.47 -8.35
N VAL A 268 -4.13 11.91 -8.19
CA VAL A 268 -3.00 12.08 -9.11
C VAL A 268 -2.83 10.79 -9.89
N TYR A 269 -2.74 10.91 -11.21
CA TYR A 269 -2.68 9.78 -12.14
C TYR A 269 -1.40 8.94 -11.95
N PRO A 270 -1.46 7.62 -12.21
CA PRO A 270 -0.31 6.73 -12.08
C PRO A 270 0.85 7.09 -13.01
N GLU A 271 0.58 7.68 -14.18
CA GLU A 271 1.59 8.12 -15.15
C GLU A 271 2.52 9.20 -14.58
N ASP A 272 2.06 9.97 -13.59
CA ASP A 272 2.84 11.00 -12.91
C ASP A 272 3.52 10.51 -11.62
N ASN A 273 3.27 9.27 -11.19
CA ASN A 273 3.63 8.75 -9.86
C ASN A 273 4.20 7.32 -9.88
N HIS A 274 5.01 6.98 -10.90
CA HIS A 274 5.65 5.67 -10.98
C HIS A 274 4.65 4.50 -10.96
N GLY A 275 3.57 4.67 -11.74
CA GLY A 275 2.55 3.63 -11.96
C GLY A 275 1.52 3.47 -10.85
N VAL A 276 1.51 4.36 -9.85
CA VAL A 276 0.59 4.27 -8.70
C VAL A 276 -0.35 5.46 -8.64
N THR A 277 -1.66 5.21 -8.59
CA THR A 277 -2.63 6.27 -8.30
C THR A 277 -2.41 6.74 -6.85
N ILE A 278 -2.29 8.05 -6.67
CA ILE A 278 -2.27 8.66 -5.34
C ILE A 278 -3.59 9.37 -5.11
N GLU A 279 -4.34 8.92 -4.12
CA GLU A 279 -5.48 9.63 -3.56
C GLU A 279 -4.97 10.57 -2.47
N LEU A 280 -5.37 11.83 -2.52
CA LEU A 280 -5.27 12.78 -1.42
C LEU A 280 -6.64 12.88 -0.78
N ILE A 281 -6.69 12.72 0.55
CA ILE A 281 -7.92 12.88 1.31
C ILE A 281 -7.72 13.88 2.46
N GLU A 282 -8.58 14.89 2.53
CA GLU A 282 -8.78 15.71 3.73
C GLU A 282 -10.12 15.27 4.34
N PRO A 283 -10.10 14.38 5.34
CA PRO A 283 -11.32 13.81 5.90
C PRO A 283 -12.13 14.86 6.65
N TYR A 284 -13.46 14.75 6.59
CA TYR A 284 -14.29 15.54 7.50
C TYR A 284 -14.04 15.11 8.95
N ILE A 285 -14.15 16.07 9.86
CA ILE A 285 -14.02 15.81 11.32
C ILE A 285 -14.98 14.70 11.77
N THR A 286 -16.14 14.58 11.11
CA THR A 286 -17.21 13.63 11.42
C THR A 286 -17.06 12.25 10.78
N SER A 287 -16.23 12.10 9.74
CA SER A 287 -15.99 10.81 9.07
C SER A 287 -14.65 10.21 9.48
N ARG A 288 -13.65 11.04 9.83
CA ARG A 288 -12.25 10.62 10.02
C ARG A 288 -11.72 9.71 8.89
N GLY A 289 -12.26 9.85 7.67
CA GLY A 289 -11.86 9.09 6.49
C GLY A 289 -12.58 7.76 6.27
N TYR A 290 -13.36 7.25 7.24
CA TYR A 290 -14.23 6.09 7.03
C TYR A 290 -15.39 6.04 8.02
N ARG A 291 -16.62 5.89 7.52
CA ARG A 291 -17.81 5.68 8.34
C ARG A 291 -18.00 4.20 8.63
N TYR A 292 -17.93 3.80 9.90
CA TYR A 292 -18.37 2.47 10.32
C TYR A 292 -19.88 2.32 10.08
N LYS A 293 -20.27 1.57 9.04
CA LYS A 293 -21.62 0.99 8.95
C LYS A 293 -21.52 -0.46 9.39
N VAL A 294 -22.24 -0.79 10.47
CA VAL A 294 -22.33 -2.15 11.00
C VAL A 294 -23.49 -2.81 10.28
N GLU A 295 -23.23 -3.41 9.12
CA GLU A 295 -24.10 -4.46 8.60
C GLU A 295 -23.35 -5.78 8.80
N ASP A 296 -23.93 -6.68 9.59
CA ASP A 296 -23.42 -8.02 9.78
C ASP A 296 -23.46 -8.78 8.44
N PHE A 297 -22.42 -9.57 8.18
CA PHE A 297 -22.31 -10.47 7.02
C PHE A 297 -23.43 -11.51 6.92
#